data_AF-C3YSN1-F1
#
_entry.id   AF-C3YSN1-F1
#
_cell.length_a   1.000
_cell.length_b   1.000
_cell.length_c   1.000
_cell.angle_alpha   90.00
_cell.angle_beta   90.00
_cell.angle_gamma   90.00
#
_symmetry.space_group_name_H-M   'P 1'
#
loop_
_entity.id
_entity.type
_entity.pdbx_description
1 polymer ?
#
loop_
_entity_poly.entity_id
_entity_poly.type
_entity_poly.pdbx_seq_one_letter_code
_entity_poly.pdbx_strand_id
1 'polypeptide(L)'
;MVGGVLSCLGLVLSTFANSILYLYFSLGVLTGLSYAMVFAPSVAMLGRYFDKRRALVNGIALSGSGATFALAPVCQLLEQTYGWRGALLLLGGVTLNLCVSGALLRPIVLAADVVSRDPSPRTPIEPESISHLTHRKHFDVTLLKKRRFLLFASADLLSSFSYLIPYVHVVPCARYRGIDETKAPFLLSVAGITEVLARVFSGWFSDLKIISKLHVYMMFIALNALACFLFPLATSYPALLAYSVAMGTCTGGFRALIMPLVADTVGVVRMPNAFGLTLVCEGVGILLGPPVAGIKLSFILF
;
A
#
# COMPACT_ATOMS: atom_id res chain seq x y z
N MET A 1 -0.21 13.03 13.00
CA MET A 1 0.66 13.33 14.15
C MET A 1 0.80 12.14 15.09
N VAL A 2 -0.26 11.63 15.72
CA VAL A 2 -0.19 10.46 16.64
C VAL A 2 0.55 9.27 16.02
N GLY A 3 0.21 8.88 14.78
CA GLY A 3 0.92 7.81 14.07
C GLY A 3 2.42 8.07 13.86
N GLY A 4 2.86 9.32 13.70
CA GLY A 4 4.29 9.64 13.59
C GLY A 4 5.04 9.45 14.90
N VAL A 5 4.46 9.88 16.02
CA VAL A 5 5.02 9.64 17.36
C VAL A 5 5.05 8.14 17.67
N LEU A 6 3.98 7.42 17.35
CA LEU A 6 3.88 5.98 17.57
C LEU A 6 4.90 5.18 16.72
N SER A 7 5.17 5.63 15.49
CA SER A 7 6.19 5.04 14.61
C SER A 7 7.59 5.19 15.19
N CYS A 8 7.93 6.42 15.63
CA CYS A 8 9.20 6.70 16.30
C CYS A 8 9.35 5.86 17.59
N LEU A 9 8.31 5.82 18.44
CA LEU A 9 8.32 4.99 19.65
C LEU A 9 8.52 3.51 19.33
N GLY A 10 7.86 2.97 18.31
CA GLY A 10 8.04 1.57 17.91
C GLY A 10 9.47 1.25 17.46
N LEU A 11 10.11 2.15 16.70
CA LEU A 11 11.50 1.99 16.27
C LEU A 11 12.49 2.16 17.44
N VAL A 12 12.28 3.15 18.32
CA VAL A 12 13.09 3.37 19.52
C VAL A 12 12.99 2.17 20.46
N LEU A 13 11.78 1.66 20.73
CA LEU A 13 11.60 0.49 21.58
C LEU A 13 12.32 -0.74 21.02
N SER A 14 12.34 -0.88 19.69
CA SER A 14 13.02 -1.99 19.00
C SER A 14 14.54 -2.01 19.23
N THR A 15 15.16 -0.88 19.59
CA THR A 15 16.60 -0.82 19.92
C THR A 15 16.95 -1.62 21.18
N PHE A 16 16.01 -1.73 22.12
CA PHE A 16 16.17 -2.46 23.39
C PHE A 16 15.75 -3.93 23.28
N ALA A 17 15.46 -4.43 22.08
CA ALA A 17 14.99 -5.78 21.90
C ALA A 17 16.07 -6.81 22.27
N ASN A 18 15.69 -7.74 23.16
CA ASN A 18 16.49 -8.90 23.58
C ASN A 18 15.91 -10.23 23.08
N SER A 19 14.78 -10.19 22.35
CA SER A 19 14.10 -11.37 21.81
C SER A 19 13.42 -11.03 20.49
N ILE A 20 13.28 -12.03 19.61
CA ILE A 20 12.58 -11.90 18.32
C ILE A 20 11.09 -11.60 18.55
N LEU A 21 10.47 -12.18 19.59
CA LEU A 21 9.07 -11.88 19.92
C LEU A 21 8.87 -10.40 20.27
N TYR A 22 9.85 -9.81 20.95
CA TYR A 22 9.83 -8.38 21.26
C TYR A 22 9.89 -7.55 19.97
N LEU A 23 10.73 -7.93 19.00
CA LEU A 23 10.77 -7.28 17.68
C LEU A 23 9.45 -7.45 16.90
N TYR A 24 8.80 -8.61 16.94
CA TYR A 24 7.49 -8.76 16.29
C TYR A 24 6.44 -7.81 16.87
N PHE A 25 6.49 -7.57 18.18
CA PHE A 25 5.59 -6.62 18.81
C PHE A 25 5.96 -5.16 18.49
N SER A 26 7.22 -4.76 18.72
CA SER A 26 7.65 -3.37 18.56
C SER A 26 7.80 -2.94 17.10
N LEU A 27 8.49 -3.74 16.28
CA LEU A 27 8.78 -3.45 14.88
C LEU A 27 7.68 -3.94 13.92
N GLY A 28 6.85 -4.88 14.35
CA GLY A 28 5.72 -5.38 13.55
C GLY A 28 4.41 -4.69 13.91
N VAL A 29 3.86 -5.01 15.07
CA VAL A 29 2.51 -4.57 15.48
C VAL A 29 2.46 -3.05 15.71
N LEU A 30 3.37 -2.50 16.51
CA LEU A 30 3.32 -1.12 16.95
C LEU A 30 3.60 -0.13 15.79
N THR A 31 4.68 -0.34 15.05
CA THR A 31 4.98 0.42 13.83
C THR A 31 3.93 0.19 12.74
N GLY A 32 3.41 -1.03 12.56
CA GLY A 32 2.36 -1.33 11.59
C GLY A 32 1.07 -0.54 11.87
N LEU A 33 0.62 -0.52 13.12
CA LEU A 33 -0.52 0.28 13.55
C LEU A 33 -0.26 1.79 13.33
N SER A 34 0.98 2.24 13.58
CA SER A 34 1.38 3.62 13.34
C SER A 34 1.26 4.02 11.86
N TYR A 35 1.68 3.15 10.94
CA TYR A 35 1.58 3.40 9.51
C TYR A 35 0.13 3.37 9.03
N ALA A 36 -0.72 2.49 9.59
CA ALA A 36 -2.16 2.51 9.32
C ALA A 36 -2.80 3.85 9.72
N MET A 37 -2.42 4.39 10.89
CA MET A 37 -2.87 5.71 11.37
C MET A 37 -2.36 6.89 10.52
N VAL A 38 -1.25 6.73 9.81
CA VAL A 38 -0.71 7.75 8.90
C VAL A 38 -1.35 7.63 7.52
N PHE A 39 -1.47 6.41 7.01
CA PHE A 39 -1.89 6.12 5.64
C PHE A 39 -3.36 6.48 5.39
N ALA A 40 -4.27 5.99 6.24
CA ALA A 40 -5.70 6.19 6.07
C ALA A 40 -6.13 7.68 5.98
N PRO A 41 -5.75 8.57 6.93
CA PRO A 41 -6.13 9.98 6.83
C PRO A 41 -5.44 10.70 5.67
N SER A 42 -4.19 10.35 5.33
CA SER A 42 -3.47 10.96 4.21
C SER A 42 -4.22 10.74 2.89
N VAL A 43 -4.67 9.51 2.63
CA VAL A 43 -5.41 9.22 1.41
C VAL A 43 -6.83 9.78 1.44
N ALA A 44 -7.51 9.72 2.59
CA ALA A 44 -8.85 10.29 2.73
C ALA A 44 -8.86 11.81 2.43
N MET A 45 -7.81 12.53 2.84
CA MET A 45 -7.67 13.95 2.56
C MET A 45 -7.47 14.25 1.06
N LEU A 46 -6.67 13.44 0.34
CA LEU A 46 -6.51 13.60 -1.11
C LEU A 46 -7.84 13.48 -1.86
N GLY A 47 -8.67 12.52 -1.47
CA GLY A 47 -10.01 12.33 -2.04
C GLY A 47 -10.97 13.50 -1.77
N ARG A 48 -10.73 14.30 -0.73
CA ARG A 48 -11.50 15.51 -0.41
C ARG A 48 -10.97 16.77 -1.11
N TYR A 49 -9.67 16.86 -1.33
CA TYR A 49 -9.05 18.01 -2.01
C TYR A 49 -9.25 17.98 -3.53
N PHE A 50 -9.34 16.79 -4.14
CA PHE A 50 -9.37 16.64 -5.59
C PHE A 50 -10.53 15.77 -6.07
N ASP A 51 -11.38 16.34 -6.92
CA ASP A 51 -12.53 15.61 -7.50
C ASP A 51 -12.30 15.16 -8.95
N LYS A 52 -11.61 15.94 -9.78
CA LYS A 52 -11.48 15.68 -11.23
C LYS A 52 -10.36 14.71 -11.62
N ARG A 53 -9.27 14.62 -10.84
CA ARG A 53 -8.06 13.83 -11.17
C ARG A 53 -7.61 12.93 -10.01
N ARG A 54 -8.57 12.20 -9.43
CA ARG A 54 -8.35 11.38 -8.22
C ARG A 54 -7.32 10.27 -8.45
N ALA A 55 -7.30 9.64 -9.63
CA ALA A 55 -6.38 8.55 -9.91
C ALA A 55 -4.94 9.07 -10.06
N LEU A 56 -4.74 10.18 -10.79
CA LEU A 56 -3.42 10.81 -10.90
C LEU A 56 -2.87 11.29 -9.55
N VAL A 57 -3.70 11.96 -8.73
CA VAL A 57 -3.26 12.48 -7.41
C VAL A 57 -2.88 11.34 -6.47
N ASN A 58 -3.67 10.27 -6.42
CA ASN A 58 -3.33 9.08 -5.64
C ASN A 58 -2.06 8.41 -6.18
N GLY A 59 -1.91 8.34 -7.50
CA GLY A 59 -0.68 7.85 -8.15
C GLY A 59 0.54 8.62 -7.67
N ILE A 60 0.52 9.95 -7.75
CA ILE A 60 1.64 10.82 -7.31
C ILE A 60 1.91 10.67 -5.80
N ALA A 61 0.87 10.69 -4.97
CA ALA A 61 1.03 10.59 -3.52
C ALA A 61 1.59 9.23 -3.08
N LEU A 62 1.23 8.15 -3.77
CA LEU A 62 1.69 6.79 -3.47
C LEU A 62 2.99 6.43 -4.19
N SER A 63 3.50 7.27 -5.10
CA SER A 63 4.78 7.08 -5.80
C SER A 63 6.00 7.24 -4.90
N GLY A 64 5.83 7.61 -3.62
CA GLY A 64 6.92 7.66 -2.64
C GLY A 64 7.68 6.35 -2.43
N SER A 65 7.14 5.20 -2.88
CA SER A 65 7.83 3.90 -2.86
C SER A 65 9.12 3.87 -3.69
N GLY A 66 9.29 4.78 -4.65
CA GLY A 66 10.56 4.91 -5.39
C GLY A 66 11.69 5.49 -4.55
N ALA A 67 11.37 6.35 -3.57
CA ALA A 67 12.37 6.89 -2.65
C ALA A 67 12.93 5.80 -1.71
N THR A 68 12.19 4.70 -1.52
CA THR A 68 12.60 3.56 -0.71
C THR A 68 13.83 2.84 -1.29
N PHE A 69 14.13 2.99 -2.59
CA PHE A 69 15.37 2.46 -3.19
C PHE A 69 16.61 3.22 -2.74
N ALA A 70 16.53 4.54 -2.62
CA ALA A 70 17.61 5.33 -2.07
C ALA A 70 17.81 5.01 -0.57
N LEU A 71 16.73 4.60 0.12
CA LEU A 71 16.78 4.25 1.52
C LEU A 71 17.53 2.93 1.79
N ALA A 72 17.50 1.96 0.88
CA ALA A 72 18.17 0.67 1.09
C ALA A 72 19.70 0.77 1.26
N PRO A 73 20.46 1.48 0.39
CA PRO A 73 21.88 1.74 0.61
C PRO A 73 22.15 2.56 1.88
N VAL A 74 21.28 3.52 2.20
CA VAL A 74 21.40 4.33 3.42
C VAL A 74 21.25 3.46 4.67
N CYS A 75 20.27 2.55 4.69
CA CYS A 75 20.11 1.57 5.77
C CYS A 75 21.34 0.66 5.89
N GLN A 76 21.88 0.15 4.78
CA GLN A 76 23.10 -0.66 4.81
C GLN A 76 24.29 0.11 5.41
N LEU A 77 24.47 1.38 5.02
CA LEU A 77 25.53 2.23 5.56
C LEU A 77 25.33 2.50 7.07
N LEU A 78 24.09 2.78 7.48
CA LEU A 78 23.73 3.00 8.88
C LEU A 78 24.00 1.76 9.74
N GLU A 79 23.66 0.58 9.23
CA GLU A 79 23.92 -0.70 9.89
C GLU A 79 25.41 -0.99 10.01
N GLN A 80 26.21 -0.73 8.97
CA GLN A 80 27.66 -0.93 9.00
C GLN A 80 28.37 0.03 9.97
N THR A 81 27.90 1.28 10.07
CA THR A 81 28.56 2.33 10.87
C THR A 81 28.11 2.32 12.34
N TYR A 82 26.82 2.14 12.59
CA TYR A 82 26.20 2.29 13.92
C TYR A 82 25.56 1.00 14.45
N GLY A 83 25.64 -0.09 13.70
CA GLY A 83 24.92 -1.32 14.00
C GLY A 83 23.42 -1.20 13.76
N TRP A 84 22.72 -2.33 13.80
CA TRP A 84 21.27 -2.37 13.57
C TRP A 84 20.48 -1.57 14.62
N ARG A 85 20.95 -1.52 15.89
CA ARG A 85 20.30 -0.73 16.95
C ARG A 85 20.41 0.77 16.69
N GLY A 86 21.59 1.25 16.30
CA GLY A 86 21.79 2.66 15.95
C GLY A 86 21.01 3.06 14.69
N ALA A 87 20.97 2.17 13.69
CA ALA A 87 20.17 2.36 12.48
C ALA A 87 18.68 2.53 12.80
N LEU A 88 18.10 1.67 13.66
CA LEU A 88 16.70 1.78 14.09
C LEU A 88 16.41 3.10 14.82
N LEU A 89 17.33 3.56 15.67
CA LEU A 89 17.18 4.83 16.37
C LEU A 89 17.13 6.03 15.41
N LEU A 90 18.06 6.06 14.44
CA LEU A 90 18.13 7.11 13.42
C LEU A 90 16.90 7.10 12.51
N LEU A 91 16.43 5.91 12.11
CA LEU A 91 15.17 5.75 11.37
C LEU A 91 13.95 6.20 12.20
N GLY A 92 13.97 6.00 13.52
CA GLY A 92 12.97 6.55 14.44
C GLY A 92 12.91 8.09 14.38
N GLY A 93 14.07 8.74 14.35
CA GLY A 93 14.17 10.19 14.13
C GLY A 93 13.61 10.63 12.78
N VAL A 94 13.95 9.93 11.70
CA VAL A 94 13.44 10.22 10.35
C VAL A 94 11.92 10.08 10.29
N THR A 95 11.36 9.01 10.84
CA THR A 95 9.90 8.76 10.86
C THR A 95 9.13 9.76 11.72
N LEU A 96 9.77 10.44 12.68
CA LEU A 96 9.13 11.54 13.42
C LEU A 96 8.67 12.68 12.50
N ASN A 97 9.30 12.87 11.33
CA ASN A 97 8.86 13.84 10.32
C ASN A 97 7.45 13.57 9.78
N LEU A 98 6.89 12.37 10.00
CA LEU A 98 5.48 12.08 9.75
C LEU A 98 4.53 12.95 10.59
N CYS A 99 5.01 13.52 11.71
CA CYS A 99 4.26 14.51 12.47
C CYS A 99 4.12 15.82 11.70
N VAL A 100 5.21 16.28 11.07
CA VAL A 100 5.23 17.50 10.27
C VAL A 100 4.35 17.33 9.04
N SER A 101 4.46 16.21 8.32
CA SER A 101 3.59 15.94 7.18
C SER A 101 2.11 15.83 7.59
N GLY A 102 1.83 15.23 8.74
CA GLY A 102 0.47 15.18 9.30
C GLY A 102 -0.09 16.54 9.68
N ALA A 103 0.75 17.50 10.09
CA ALA A 103 0.32 18.86 10.43
C ALA A 103 -0.10 19.67 9.17
N LEU A 104 0.40 19.29 7.99
CA LEU A 104 0.02 19.91 6.71
C LEU A 104 -1.37 19.47 6.21
N LEU A 105 -1.95 18.39 6.76
CA LEU A 105 -3.28 17.89 6.41
C LEU A 105 -4.38 18.78 7.03
N ARG A 106 -4.61 19.95 6.43
CA ARG A 106 -5.63 20.89 6.88
C ARG A 106 -7.03 20.39 6.46
N PRO A 107 -8.00 20.24 7.39
CA PRO A 107 -9.35 19.81 7.04
C PRO A 107 -10.08 20.90 6.24
N ILE A 108 -10.52 20.58 5.03
CA ILE A 108 -11.42 21.43 4.24
C ILE A 108 -12.87 21.06 4.61
N VAL A 109 -13.67 22.08 4.93
CA VAL A 109 -15.14 21.94 5.09
C VAL A 109 -15.76 22.08 3.70
N LEU A 110 -16.33 21.00 3.18
CA LEU A 110 -17.05 21.04 1.90
C LEU A 110 -18.47 21.58 2.12
N ALA A 111 -19.09 22.19 1.12
CA ALA A 111 -20.47 22.69 1.22
C ALA A 111 -21.47 21.61 1.66
N ALA A 112 -21.24 20.35 1.28
CA ALA A 112 -22.02 19.19 1.74
C ALA A 112 -21.90 18.93 3.26
N ASP A 113 -20.78 19.29 3.88
CA ASP A 113 -20.59 19.20 5.34
C ASP A 113 -21.29 20.36 6.08
N VAL A 114 -21.61 21.47 5.39
CA VAL A 114 -22.36 22.62 5.94
C VAL A 114 -23.87 22.37 5.83
N VAL A 115 -24.36 21.84 4.71
CA VAL A 115 -25.77 21.45 4.54
C VAL A 115 -26.21 20.38 5.54
N SER A 116 -25.29 19.52 5.97
CA SER A 116 -25.54 18.53 7.03
C SER A 116 -25.35 19.07 8.46
N ARG A 117 -24.85 20.31 8.60
CA ARG A 117 -24.67 21.02 9.88
C ARG A 117 -25.65 22.17 10.08
N ASP A 118 -26.40 22.58 9.06
CA ASP A 118 -27.33 23.70 9.17
C ASP A 118 -28.54 23.27 10.03
N PRO A 119 -28.72 23.86 11.23
CA PRO A 119 -29.92 23.64 12.00
C PRO A 119 -31.01 24.50 11.36
N SER A 120 -31.82 23.90 10.47
CA SER A 120 -33.09 24.52 10.08
C SER A 120 -33.88 24.94 11.34
N PRO A 121 -34.62 26.07 11.30
CA PRO A 121 -35.30 26.59 12.48
C PRO A 121 -36.36 25.60 12.96
N ARG A 122 -36.07 24.94 14.10
CA ARG A 122 -37.01 24.31 15.04
C ARG A 122 -38.31 23.77 14.44
N THR A 123 -38.24 22.65 13.75
CA THR A 123 -39.28 21.61 13.92
C THR A 123 -38.78 20.64 14.99
N PRO A 124 -39.63 20.20 15.95
CA PRO A 124 -39.20 19.26 16.97
C PRO A 124 -38.76 17.97 16.30
N ILE A 125 -37.45 17.73 16.32
CA ILE A 125 -36.82 16.56 15.73
C ILE A 125 -37.21 15.35 16.59
N GLU A 126 -37.97 14.42 16.00
CA GLU A 126 -38.25 13.12 16.62
C GLU A 126 -36.93 12.42 17.01
N PRO A 127 -36.84 11.82 18.20
CA PRO A 127 -35.61 11.25 18.75
C PRO A 127 -34.96 10.15 17.90
N GLU A 128 -35.64 9.60 16.89
CA GLU A 128 -35.08 8.60 15.98
C GLU A 128 -33.94 9.15 15.10
N SER A 129 -33.99 10.41 14.67
CA SER A 129 -33.04 10.94 13.67
C SER A 129 -31.65 11.29 14.23
N ILE A 130 -31.54 11.61 15.54
CA ILE A 130 -30.26 11.86 16.21
C ILE A 130 -29.48 10.55 16.41
N SER A 131 -30.17 9.43 16.59
CA SER A 131 -29.57 8.10 16.73
C SER A 131 -28.82 7.67 15.45
N HIS A 132 -29.33 8.03 14.26
CA HIS A 132 -28.72 7.68 12.98
C HIS A 132 -27.44 8.46 12.65
N LEU A 133 -27.28 9.69 13.17
CA LEU A 133 -26.05 10.50 13.00
C LEU A 133 -24.93 10.07 13.95
N THR A 134 -25.27 9.61 15.17
CA THR A 134 -24.31 9.11 16.16
C THR A 134 -23.97 7.64 15.96
N HIS A 135 -24.84 6.86 15.31
CA HIS A 135 -24.62 5.44 15.02
C HIS A 135 -24.00 5.20 13.62
N ARG A 136 -22.99 5.99 13.24
CA ARG A 136 -22.12 5.60 12.11
C ARG A 136 -21.30 4.40 12.56
N LYS A 137 -21.74 3.18 12.21
CA LYS A 137 -20.95 1.96 12.42
C LYS A 137 -19.54 2.20 11.85
N HIS A 138 -18.56 2.31 12.73
CA HIS A 138 -17.14 2.46 12.38
C HIS A 138 -16.60 1.25 11.61
N PHE A 139 -17.37 0.16 11.54
CA PHE A 139 -17.07 -1.04 10.77
C PHE A 139 -18.33 -1.55 10.06
N ASP A 140 -18.52 -1.19 8.80
CA ASP A 140 -19.70 -1.61 8.02
C ASP A 140 -19.39 -2.86 7.17
N VAL A 141 -19.42 -4.03 7.81
CA VAL A 141 -19.23 -5.33 7.15
C VAL A 141 -20.34 -5.69 6.16
N THR A 142 -21.44 -4.91 6.10
CA THR A 142 -22.50 -5.14 5.11
C THR A 142 -21.99 -4.96 3.68
N LEU A 143 -20.89 -4.22 3.50
CA LEU A 143 -20.21 -4.07 2.20
C LEU A 143 -19.73 -5.40 1.62
N LEU A 144 -19.28 -6.34 2.46
CA LEU A 144 -18.87 -7.68 2.02
C LEU A 144 -20.03 -8.51 1.46
N LYS A 145 -21.28 -8.17 1.78
CA LYS A 145 -22.47 -8.82 1.20
C LYS A 145 -22.77 -8.34 -0.22
N LYS A 146 -22.21 -7.20 -0.66
CA LYS A 146 -22.43 -6.69 -2.03
C LYS A 146 -21.57 -7.47 -3.02
N ARG A 147 -22.21 -8.16 -3.97
CA ARG A 147 -21.54 -8.97 -5.00
C ARG A 147 -20.36 -8.27 -5.68
N ARG A 148 -20.53 -7.01 -6.09
CA ARG A 148 -19.46 -6.24 -6.78
C ARG A 148 -18.24 -5.99 -5.90
N PHE A 149 -18.46 -5.64 -4.62
CA PHE A 149 -17.38 -5.39 -3.67
C PHE A 149 -16.70 -6.70 -3.23
N LEU A 150 -17.48 -7.77 -3.01
CA LEU A 150 -16.94 -9.08 -2.66
C LEU A 150 -16.00 -9.62 -3.75
N LEU A 151 -16.41 -9.55 -5.02
CA LEU A 151 -15.56 -9.96 -6.15
C LEU A 151 -14.27 -9.15 -6.21
N PHE A 152 -14.37 -7.83 -6.07
CA PHE A 152 -13.20 -6.95 -6.03
C PHE A 152 -12.26 -7.30 -4.86
N ALA A 153 -12.78 -7.41 -3.64
CA ALA A 153 -12.00 -7.73 -2.45
C ALA A 153 -11.34 -9.12 -2.53
N SER A 154 -12.03 -10.11 -3.12
CA SER A 154 -11.43 -11.43 -3.34
C SER A 154 -10.29 -11.42 -4.38
N ALA A 155 -10.44 -10.65 -5.45
CA ALA A 155 -9.40 -10.50 -6.47
C ALA A 155 -8.19 -9.74 -5.91
N ASP A 156 -8.44 -8.72 -5.09
CA ASP A 156 -7.41 -7.92 -4.44
C ASP A 156 -6.63 -8.74 -3.40
N LEU A 157 -7.31 -9.55 -2.59
CA LEU A 157 -6.67 -10.48 -1.65
C LEU A 157 -5.75 -11.47 -2.38
N LEU A 158 -6.23 -12.06 -3.47
CA LEU A 158 -5.46 -13.03 -4.25
C LEU A 158 -4.24 -12.38 -4.94
N SER A 159 -4.41 -11.15 -5.44
CA SER A 159 -3.33 -10.36 -6.02
C SER A 159 -2.28 -10.00 -4.96
N SER A 160 -2.74 -9.64 -3.76
CA SER A 160 -1.91 -9.31 -2.61
C SER A 160 -1.10 -10.49 -2.08
N PHE A 161 -1.68 -11.70 -2.13
CA PHE A 161 -0.98 -12.94 -1.80
C PHE A 161 0.23 -13.19 -2.71
N SER A 162 0.10 -12.89 -4.00
CA SER A 162 1.20 -13.04 -4.97
C SER A 162 2.25 -11.93 -4.87
N TYR A 163 1.86 -10.73 -4.43
CA TYR A 163 2.64 -9.51 -4.60
C TYR A 163 4.09 -9.58 -4.11
N LEU A 164 4.34 -10.03 -2.88
CA LEU A 164 5.70 -10.01 -2.31
C LEU A 164 6.60 -11.11 -2.86
N ILE A 165 6.03 -12.19 -3.41
CA ILE A 165 6.78 -13.39 -3.80
C ILE A 165 7.85 -13.04 -4.86
N PRO A 166 7.51 -12.38 -5.99
CA PRO A 166 8.51 -11.96 -6.96
C PRO A 166 9.61 -11.04 -6.39
N TYR A 167 9.25 -10.07 -5.55
CA TYR A 167 10.21 -9.11 -4.99
C TYR A 167 11.22 -9.79 -4.05
N VAL A 168 10.77 -10.79 -3.27
CA VAL A 168 11.65 -11.53 -2.35
C VAL A 168 12.54 -12.52 -3.12
N HIS A 169 12.03 -13.16 -4.16
CA HIS A 169 12.73 -14.26 -4.83
C HIS A 169 13.54 -13.87 -6.07
N VAL A 170 13.31 -12.70 -6.69
CA VAL A 170 14.06 -12.27 -7.90
C VAL A 170 15.57 -12.22 -7.67
N VAL A 171 16.03 -11.64 -6.56
CA VAL A 171 17.47 -11.48 -6.29
C VAL A 171 18.14 -12.83 -5.98
N PRO A 172 17.62 -13.67 -5.07
CA PRO A 172 18.15 -15.03 -4.87
C PRO A 172 18.14 -15.87 -6.14
N CYS A 173 17.11 -15.76 -6.98
CA CYS A 173 17.02 -16.50 -8.23
C CYS A 173 18.03 -16.01 -9.28
N ALA A 174 18.37 -14.72 -9.29
CA ALA A 174 19.45 -14.19 -10.10
C ALA A 174 20.82 -14.71 -9.61
N ARG A 175 21.03 -14.74 -8.29
CA ARG A 175 22.26 -15.29 -7.66
C ARG A 175 22.47 -16.75 -7.99
N TYR A 176 21.43 -17.57 -7.86
CA TYR A 176 21.47 -18.99 -8.16
C TYR A 176 21.90 -19.27 -9.62
N ARG A 177 21.59 -18.35 -10.54
CA ARG A 177 22.02 -18.41 -11.95
C ARG A 177 23.39 -17.79 -12.22
N GLY A 178 24.18 -17.49 -11.19
CA GLY A 178 25.53 -16.95 -11.30
C GLY A 178 25.60 -15.46 -11.64
N ILE A 179 24.53 -14.68 -11.43
CA ILE A 179 24.54 -13.23 -11.68
C ILE A 179 25.27 -12.52 -10.54
N ASP A 180 26.21 -11.65 -10.94
CA ASP A 180 27.14 -10.92 -10.07
C ASP A 180 26.50 -10.18 -8.88
N GLU A 181 27.26 -10.14 -7.77
CA GLU A 181 26.85 -9.55 -6.49
C GLU A 181 26.37 -8.10 -6.57
N THR A 182 26.94 -7.33 -7.48
CA THR A 182 26.55 -5.94 -7.66
C THR A 182 25.29 -5.77 -8.52
N LYS A 183 25.02 -6.72 -9.44
CA LYS A 183 23.96 -6.58 -10.46
C LYS A 183 22.59 -7.07 -10.02
N ALA A 184 22.50 -8.12 -9.21
CA ALA A 184 21.19 -8.68 -8.84
C ALA A 184 20.28 -7.70 -8.06
N PRO A 185 20.77 -6.92 -7.07
CA PRO A 185 19.93 -5.95 -6.36
C PRO A 185 19.36 -4.87 -7.27
N PHE A 186 20.05 -4.54 -8.38
CA PHE A 186 19.61 -3.56 -9.35
C PHE A 186 18.27 -3.94 -10.02
N LEU A 187 17.95 -5.24 -10.11
CA LEU A 187 16.67 -5.73 -10.61
C LEU A 187 15.48 -5.17 -9.79
N LEU A 188 15.61 -5.15 -8.46
CA LEU A 188 14.58 -4.58 -7.58
C LEU A 188 14.47 -3.08 -7.75
N SER A 189 15.62 -2.39 -7.89
CA SER A 189 15.65 -0.95 -8.16
C SER A 189 14.89 -0.58 -9.43
N VAL A 190 15.12 -1.33 -10.51
CA VAL A 190 14.39 -1.14 -11.78
C VAL A 190 12.91 -1.44 -11.62
N ALA A 191 12.56 -2.50 -10.89
CA ALA A 191 11.17 -2.85 -10.64
C ALA A 191 10.41 -1.71 -9.96
N GLY A 192 10.94 -1.11 -8.90
CA GLY A 192 10.17 -0.06 -8.24
C GLY A 192 10.30 1.34 -8.87
N ILE A 193 11.36 1.63 -9.66
CA ILE A 193 11.35 2.82 -10.54
C ILE A 193 10.20 2.71 -11.55
N THR A 194 10.10 1.56 -12.22
CA THR A 194 9.04 1.31 -13.21
C THR A 194 7.65 1.27 -12.56
N GLU A 195 7.55 0.76 -11.33
CA GLU A 195 6.33 0.82 -10.52
C GLU A 195 5.86 2.25 -10.27
N VAL A 196 6.76 3.14 -9.89
CA VAL A 196 6.45 4.57 -9.67
C VAL A 196 5.98 5.25 -10.95
N LEU A 197 6.72 5.05 -12.05
CA LEU A 197 6.35 5.64 -13.34
C LEU A 197 4.99 5.11 -13.81
N ALA A 198 4.76 3.80 -13.67
CA ALA A 198 3.51 3.17 -14.04
C ALA A 198 2.33 3.60 -13.17
N ARG A 199 2.53 3.88 -11.88
CA ARG A 199 1.46 4.44 -11.00
C ARG A 199 0.96 5.78 -11.53
N VAL A 200 1.89 6.68 -11.85
CA VAL A 200 1.54 8.02 -12.37
C VAL A 200 0.91 7.90 -13.76
N PHE A 201 1.51 7.10 -14.65
CA PHE A 201 1.01 6.90 -16.01
C PHE A 201 -0.37 6.25 -16.03
N SER A 202 -0.58 5.17 -15.27
CA SER A 202 -1.87 4.47 -15.16
C SER A 202 -2.94 5.38 -14.56
N GLY A 203 -2.61 6.15 -13.52
CA GLY A 203 -3.50 7.14 -12.94
C GLY A 203 -3.97 8.16 -13.98
N TRP A 204 -3.02 8.77 -14.71
CA TRP A 204 -3.32 9.71 -15.80
C TRP A 204 -4.14 9.07 -16.93
N PHE A 205 -3.72 7.90 -17.41
CA PHE A 205 -4.37 7.17 -18.51
C PHE A 205 -5.80 6.79 -18.17
N SER A 206 -6.05 6.34 -16.93
CA SER A 206 -7.41 6.01 -16.46
C SER A 206 -8.31 7.23 -16.32
N ASP A 207 -7.74 8.42 -16.05
CA ASP A 207 -8.47 9.69 -15.96
C ASP A 207 -8.87 10.23 -17.36
N LEU A 208 -8.27 9.74 -18.46
CA LEU A 208 -8.66 10.09 -19.85
C LEU A 208 -10.04 9.56 -20.25
N LYS A 209 -10.62 8.63 -19.47
CA LYS A 209 -11.95 8.01 -19.70
C LYS A 209 -12.12 7.31 -21.06
N ILE A 210 -11.04 7.03 -21.78
CA ILE A 210 -11.06 6.28 -23.04
C ILE A 210 -11.51 4.83 -22.76
N ILE A 211 -10.97 4.24 -21.70
CA ILE A 211 -11.28 2.88 -21.24
C ILE A 211 -11.74 2.97 -19.78
N SER A 212 -12.73 2.18 -19.38
CA SER A 212 -13.17 2.18 -17.97
C SER A 212 -12.03 1.72 -17.06
N LYS A 213 -11.91 2.34 -15.87
CA LYS A 213 -10.87 2.02 -14.88
C LYS A 213 -10.80 0.53 -14.51
N LEU A 214 -11.96 -0.16 -14.49
CA LEU A 214 -12.03 -1.58 -14.18
C LEU A 214 -11.31 -2.45 -15.22
N HIS A 215 -11.54 -2.18 -16.51
CA HIS A 215 -10.86 -2.89 -17.60
C HIS A 215 -9.35 -2.62 -17.57
N VAL A 216 -8.91 -1.38 -17.29
CA VAL A 216 -7.47 -1.07 -17.15
C VAL A 216 -6.85 -1.86 -15.99
N TYR A 217 -7.53 -1.94 -14.85
CA TYR A 217 -7.12 -2.74 -13.71
C TYR A 217 -7.02 -4.24 -14.05
N MET A 218 -8.03 -4.80 -14.73
CA MET A 218 -8.03 -6.20 -15.17
C MET A 218 -6.88 -6.50 -16.15
N MET A 219 -6.59 -5.58 -17.09
CA MET A 219 -5.49 -5.73 -18.03
C MET A 219 -4.14 -5.81 -17.30
N PHE A 220 -3.87 -4.92 -16.34
CA PHE A 220 -2.63 -4.96 -15.56
C PHE A 220 -2.49 -6.22 -14.70
N ILE A 221 -3.58 -6.70 -14.09
CA ILE A 221 -3.55 -7.96 -13.33
C ILE A 221 -3.27 -9.15 -14.25
N ALA A 222 -3.93 -9.23 -15.41
CA ALA A 222 -3.71 -10.30 -16.37
C ALA A 222 -2.27 -10.31 -16.89
N LEU A 223 -1.71 -9.13 -17.21
CA LEU A 223 -0.32 -8.98 -17.62
C LEU A 223 0.65 -9.36 -16.49
N ASN A 224 0.36 -9.00 -15.24
CA ASN A 224 1.17 -9.41 -14.09
C ASN A 224 1.17 -10.93 -13.90
N ALA A 225 0.00 -11.57 -14.01
CA ALA A 225 -0.14 -13.02 -13.91
C ALA A 225 0.63 -13.74 -15.03
N LEU A 226 0.53 -13.22 -16.26
CA LEU A 226 1.30 -13.75 -17.40
C LEU A 226 2.81 -13.58 -17.20
N ALA A 227 3.25 -12.42 -16.71
CA ALA A 227 4.67 -12.19 -16.40
C ALA A 227 5.17 -13.20 -15.35
N CYS A 228 4.40 -13.43 -14.28
CA CYS A 228 4.74 -14.42 -13.26
C CYS A 228 4.76 -15.85 -13.82
N PHE A 229 3.84 -16.21 -14.72
CA PHE A 229 3.83 -17.51 -15.39
C PHE A 229 5.06 -17.72 -16.28
N LEU A 230 5.54 -16.67 -16.93
CA LEU A 230 6.72 -16.70 -17.79
C LEU A 230 8.05 -16.57 -17.03
N PHE A 231 8.03 -16.27 -15.73
CA PHE A 231 9.22 -16.11 -14.90
C PHE A 231 10.22 -17.29 -14.97
N PRO A 232 9.79 -18.58 -14.98
CA PRO A 232 10.73 -19.70 -15.08
C PRO A 232 11.59 -19.68 -16.35
N LEU A 233 11.12 -19.07 -17.44
CA LEU A 233 11.88 -18.92 -18.69
C LEU A 233 12.97 -17.84 -18.60
N ALA A 234 12.92 -16.96 -17.59
CA ALA A 234 13.90 -15.90 -17.40
C ALA A 234 15.20 -16.45 -16.79
N THR A 235 16.09 -16.96 -17.64
CA THR A 235 17.37 -17.55 -17.23
C THR A 235 18.56 -16.59 -17.34
N SER A 236 18.46 -15.55 -18.17
CA SER A 236 19.51 -14.57 -18.41
C SER A 236 19.25 -13.24 -17.67
N TYR A 237 20.30 -12.45 -17.45
CA TYR A 237 20.16 -11.12 -16.83
C TYR A 237 19.20 -10.19 -17.61
N PRO A 238 19.27 -10.07 -18.95
CA PRO A 238 18.31 -9.27 -19.69
C PRO A 238 16.86 -9.76 -19.56
N ALA A 239 16.64 -11.08 -19.48
CA ALA A 239 15.31 -11.65 -19.28
C ALA A 239 14.76 -11.34 -17.88
N LEU A 240 15.60 -11.44 -16.83
CA LEU A 240 15.24 -11.06 -15.46
C LEU A 240 15.01 -9.56 -15.33
N LEU A 241 15.76 -8.75 -16.07
CA LEU A 241 15.57 -7.30 -16.14
C LEU A 241 14.22 -6.96 -16.80
N ALA A 242 13.90 -7.59 -17.93
CA ALA A 242 12.62 -7.44 -18.61
C ALA A 242 11.45 -7.89 -17.70
N TYR A 243 11.60 -9.00 -16.97
CA TYR A 243 10.64 -9.44 -15.97
C TYR A 243 10.46 -8.39 -14.85
N SER A 244 11.54 -7.82 -14.35
CA SER A 244 11.50 -6.80 -13.28
C SER A 244 10.77 -5.53 -13.73
N VAL A 245 11.00 -5.09 -14.97
CA VAL A 245 10.28 -3.97 -15.60
C VAL A 245 8.79 -4.29 -15.75
N ALA A 246 8.46 -5.49 -16.25
CA ALA A 246 7.07 -5.91 -16.46
C ALA A 246 6.30 -6.00 -15.13
N MET A 247 6.90 -6.64 -14.12
CA MET A 247 6.34 -6.76 -12.78
C MET A 247 6.14 -5.39 -12.11
N GLY A 248 7.15 -4.53 -12.14
CA GLY A 248 7.05 -3.17 -11.61
C GLY A 248 5.94 -2.38 -12.28
N THR A 249 5.92 -2.37 -13.62
CA THR A 249 4.91 -1.68 -14.42
C THR A 249 3.50 -2.18 -14.12
N CYS A 250 3.30 -3.50 -14.09
CA CYS A 250 1.96 -4.06 -13.85
C CYS A 250 1.49 -3.79 -12.43
N THR A 251 2.37 -3.96 -11.44
CA THR A 251 2.08 -3.66 -10.03
C THR A 251 1.68 -2.21 -9.85
N GLY A 252 2.48 -1.29 -10.40
CA GLY A 252 2.19 0.14 -10.31
C GLY A 252 0.88 0.50 -11.02
N GLY A 253 0.64 -0.12 -12.17
CA GLY A 253 -0.54 0.07 -12.98
C GLY A 253 -1.84 -0.26 -12.26
N PHE A 254 -1.97 -1.46 -11.68
CA PHE A 254 -3.21 -1.86 -11.00
C PHE A 254 -3.35 -1.19 -9.63
N ARG A 255 -2.25 -1.01 -8.87
CA ARG A 255 -2.32 -0.42 -7.52
C ARG A 255 -2.78 1.03 -7.52
N ALA A 256 -2.45 1.81 -8.55
CA ALA A 256 -2.93 3.18 -8.69
C ALA A 256 -4.47 3.28 -8.80
N LEU A 257 -5.14 2.20 -9.20
CA LEU A 257 -6.57 2.19 -9.52
C LEU A 257 -7.46 1.65 -8.39
N ILE A 258 -6.90 0.96 -7.38
CA ILE A 258 -7.66 0.36 -6.26
C ILE A 258 -8.56 1.41 -5.59
N MET A 259 -7.99 2.57 -5.24
CA MET A 259 -8.72 3.66 -4.56
C MET A 259 -9.86 4.24 -5.42
N PRO A 260 -9.61 4.70 -6.67
CA PRO A 260 -10.67 5.10 -7.58
C PRO A 260 -11.76 4.03 -7.79
N LEU A 261 -11.39 2.75 -7.88
CA LEU A 261 -12.35 1.66 -8.08
C LEU A 261 -13.23 1.42 -6.85
N VAL A 262 -12.66 1.48 -5.65
CA VAL A 262 -13.43 1.43 -4.41
C VAL A 262 -14.41 2.60 -4.36
N ALA A 263 -13.95 3.82 -4.68
CA ALA A 263 -14.81 4.99 -4.73
C ALA A 263 -15.96 4.85 -5.76
N ASP A 264 -15.67 4.32 -6.95
CA ASP A 264 -16.68 4.11 -8.01
C ASP A 264 -17.67 2.98 -7.68
N THR A 265 -17.27 1.97 -6.88
CA THR A 265 -18.13 0.81 -6.55
C THR A 265 -19.05 1.04 -5.36
N VAL A 266 -18.59 1.72 -4.30
CA VAL A 266 -19.37 1.93 -3.07
C VAL A 266 -19.86 3.36 -2.87
N GLY A 267 -19.36 4.30 -3.67
CA GLY A 267 -19.62 5.74 -3.53
C GLY A 267 -18.76 6.40 -2.45
N VAL A 268 -18.59 7.71 -2.56
CA VAL A 268 -17.67 8.52 -1.73
C VAL A 268 -18.01 8.44 -0.24
N VAL A 269 -19.29 8.34 0.12
CA VAL A 269 -19.76 8.32 1.52
C VAL A 269 -19.30 7.08 2.28
N ARG A 270 -19.29 5.91 1.62
CA ARG A 270 -18.89 4.63 2.22
C ARG A 270 -17.44 4.25 1.91
N MET A 271 -16.72 5.10 1.18
CA MET A 271 -15.35 4.86 0.73
C MET A 271 -14.39 4.55 1.89
N PRO A 272 -14.36 5.27 3.04
CA PRO A 272 -13.42 4.97 4.12
C PRO A 272 -13.60 3.56 4.69
N ASN A 273 -14.85 3.12 4.89
CA ASN A 273 -15.16 1.77 5.40
C ASN A 273 -14.79 0.69 4.38
N ALA A 274 -15.15 0.89 3.11
CA ALA A 274 -14.84 -0.05 2.04
C ALA A 274 -13.32 -0.18 1.84
N PHE A 275 -12.62 0.94 1.83
CA PHE A 275 -11.18 0.97 1.64
C PHE A 275 -10.43 0.34 2.82
N GLY A 276 -10.89 0.58 4.07
CA GLY A 276 -10.36 -0.11 5.24
C GLY A 276 -10.52 -1.63 5.16
N LEU A 277 -11.69 -2.12 4.72
CA LEU A 277 -11.90 -3.56 4.50
C LEU A 277 -10.98 -4.13 3.40
N THR A 278 -10.77 -3.39 2.32
CA THR A 278 -9.81 -3.78 1.27
C THR A 278 -8.38 -3.88 1.82
N LEU A 279 -7.93 -2.91 2.62
CA LEU A 279 -6.61 -2.96 3.27
C LEU A 279 -6.45 -4.16 4.21
N VAL A 280 -7.52 -4.56 4.92
CA VAL A 280 -7.48 -5.76 5.76
C VAL A 280 -7.30 -7.01 4.89
N CYS A 281 -8.04 -7.12 3.79
CA CYS A 281 -7.89 -8.21 2.82
C CYS A 281 -6.48 -8.26 2.21
N GLU A 282 -5.93 -7.11 1.81
CA GLU A 282 -4.57 -6.96 1.31
C GLU A 282 -3.54 -7.39 2.36
N GLY A 283 -3.67 -6.93 3.60
CA GLY A 283 -2.79 -7.28 4.71
C GLY A 283 -2.75 -8.78 4.99
N VAL A 284 -3.91 -9.46 4.98
CA VAL A 284 -3.98 -10.92 5.13
C VAL A 284 -3.28 -11.63 3.97
N GLY A 285 -3.49 -11.18 2.73
CA GLY A 285 -2.81 -11.76 1.56
C GLY A 285 -1.30 -11.63 1.66
N ILE A 286 -0.81 -10.42 1.94
CA ILE A 286 0.63 -10.11 2.04
C ILE A 286 1.29 -10.87 3.21
N LEU A 287 0.61 -11.04 4.34
CA LEU A 287 1.13 -11.76 5.50
C LEU A 287 1.31 -13.26 5.23
N LEU A 288 0.35 -13.87 4.52
CA LEU A 288 0.36 -15.31 4.24
C LEU A 288 1.19 -15.70 3.01
N GLY A 289 1.33 -14.80 2.03
CA GLY A 289 2.00 -15.06 0.75
C GLY A 289 3.43 -15.58 0.88
N PRO A 290 4.38 -14.80 1.45
CA PRO A 290 5.78 -15.20 1.54
C PRO A 290 6.03 -16.48 2.35
N PRO A 291 5.44 -16.69 3.55
CA PRO A 291 5.62 -17.95 4.28
C PRO A 291 5.15 -19.18 3.50
N VAL A 292 4.00 -19.09 2.82
CA VAL A 292 3.46 -20.20 2.02
C VAL A 292 4.34 -20.50 0.80
N ALA A 293 4.88 -19.46 0.15
CA ALA A 293 5.84 -19.63 -0.94
C ALA A 293 7.17 -20.25 -0.46
N GLY A 294 7.65 -19.81 0.71
CA GLY A 294 8.88 -20.30 1.32
C GLY A 294 8.83 -21.79 1.69
N ILE A 295 7.73 -22.28 2.26
CA ILE A 295 7.55 -23.70 2.61
C ILE A 295 7.73 -24.61 1.39
N LYS A 296 7.21 -24.20 0.22
CA LYS A 296 7.35 -24.97 -1.02
C LYS A 296 8.76 -24.93 -1.59
N LEU A 297 9.47 -23.80 -1.47
CA LEU A 297 10.88 -23.72 -1.91
C LEU A 297 11.80 -24.56 -1.03
N SER A 298 11.57 -24.60 0.29
CA SER A 298 12.33 -25.45 1.22
C SER A 298 12.16 -26.94 0.92
N PHE A 299 11.03 -27.36 0.35
CA PHE A 299 10.78 -28.75 -0.07
C PHE A 299 11.39 -29.14 -1.43
N ILE A 300 11.86 -28.17 -2.21
CA ILE A 300 12.46 -28.40 -3.54
C ILE A 300 13.99 -28.30 -3.49
N LEU A 301 14.54 -27.65 -2.45
CA LEU A 301 15.97 -27.46 -2.24
C LEU A 301 16.60 -28.44 -1.24
N PHE A 302 15.83 -29.40 -0.74
CA PHE A 302 16.26 -30.58 0.03
C PHE A 302 15.62 -31.84 -0.55
#